data_AF-A0AAX3PQM3-F1
#
_entry.id   AF-A0AAX3PQM3-F1
#
_cell.length_a   1.000
_cell.length_b   1.000
_cell.length_c   1.000
_cell.angle_alpha   90.00
_cell.angle_beta   90.00
_cell.angle_gamma   90.00
#
_symmetry.space_group_name_H-M   'P 1'
#
loop_
_entity.id
_entity.type
_entity.pdbx_description
1 polymer ?
#
loop_
_entity_poly.entity_id
_entity_poly.type
_entity_poly.pdbx_seq_one_letter_code
_entity_poly.pdbx_strand_id
1 'polypeptide(L)'
;MQLNKTLYYTHNTLFGFYGILLLILIFCALTSGFNSTGFVGVVFAFAVLFGLAYLHYKAAIEVEKGSEIGRLMSTIIGCLFLIGFPVGTCIGLLILLNVRKAKWQAAD
;
A
#
# COMPACT_ATOMS: atom_id res chain seq x y z
N MET A 1 14.37 -12.54 14.04
CA MET A 1 14.20 -12.56 12.57
C MET A 1 14.87 -11.32 12.02
N GLN A 2 15.51 -11.40 10.85
CA GLN A 2 16.05 -10.20 10.21
C GLN A 2 14.95 -9.56 9.37
N LEU A 3 14.72 -8.26 9.59
CA LEU A 3 13.71 -7.50 8.87
C LEU A 3 14.05 -7.44 7.39
N ASN A 4 13.13 -7.89 6.52
CA ASN A 4 13.23 -7.58 5.09
C ASN A 4 12.95 -6.08 4.89
N LYS A 5 14.01 -5.27 4.90
CA LYS A 5 13.93 -3.80 4.85
C LYS A 5 13.25 -3.32 3.58
N THR A 6 13.59 -3.94 2.44
CA THR A 6 13.02 -3.57 1.14
C THR A 6 11.50 -3.69 1.15
N LEU A 7 10.97 -4.82 1.63
CA LEU A 7 9.53 -5.06 1.68
C LEU A 7 8.83 -4.15 2.69
N TYR A 8 9.42 -3.96 3.87
CA TYR A 8 8.91 -3.03 4.89
C TYR A 8 8.82 -1.60 4.35
N TYR A 9 9.92 -1.07 3.81
CA TYR A 9 9.95 0.30 3.28
C TYR A 9 9.04 0.46 2.07
N THR A 10 8.91 -0.56 1.21
CA THR A 10 7.96 -0.50 0.09
C THR A 10 6.53 -0.29 0.58
N HIS A 11 6.08 -1.09 1.56
CA HIS A 11 4.76 -0.90 2.13
C HIS A 11 4.62 0.40 2.91
N ASN A 12 5.63 0.80 3.69
CA ASN A 12 5.58 2.04 4.46
C ASN A 12 5.56 3.29 3.55
N THR A 13 6.31 3.27 2.44
CA THR A 13 6.28 4.33 1.42
C THR A 13 4.92 4.41 0.75
N LEU A 14 4.31 3.27 0.40
CA LEU A 14 2.96 3.26 -0.20
C LEU A 14 1.89 3.73 0.80
N PHE A 15 2.01 3.35 2.07
CA PHE A 15 1.17 3.90 3.14
C PHE A 15 1.27 5.43 3.21
N GLY A 16 2.50 5.97 3.24
CA GLY A 16 2.73 7.42 3.22
C GLY A 16 2.17 8.09 1.97
N PHE A 17 2.37 7.50 0.79
CA PHE A 17 1.85 8.01 -0.48
C PHE A 17 0.32 8.11 -0.48
N TYR A 18 -0.39 7.03 -0.11
CA TYR A 18 -1.85 7.07 -0.01
C TYR A 18 -2.33 8.01 1.10
N GLY A 19 -1.59 8.15 2.20
CA GLY A 19 -1.85 9.14 3.24
C GLY A 19 -1.80 10.57 2.72
N ILE A 20 -0.79 10.91 1.92
CA ILE A 20 -0.67 12.24 1.28
C ILE A 20 -1.84 12.47 0.31
N LEU A 21 -2.19 11.48 -0.52
CA LEU A 21 -3.34 11.59 -1.43
C LEU A 21 -4.65 11.80 -0.67
N LEU A 22 -4.82 11.15 0.48
CA LEU A 22 -6.00 11.32 1.34
C LEU A 22 -6.07 12.73 1.93
N LEU A 23 -4.94 13.31 2.36
CA LEU A 23 -4.89 14.70 2.81
C LEU A 23 -5.23 15.69 1.69
N ILE A 24 -4.73 15.46 0.47
CA ILE A 24 -5.07 16.27 -0.71
C ILE A 24 -6.57 16.17 -1.01
N LEU A 25 -7.15 14.97 -0.99
CA LEU A 25 -8.58 14.77 -1.20
C LEU A 25 -9.41 15.56 -0.18
N ILE A 26 -9.07 15.47 1.10
CA ILE A 26 -9.75 16.23 2.17
C ILE A 26 -9.63 17.73 1.92
N PHE A 27 -8.43 18.22 1.62
CA PHE A 27 -8.21 19.64 1.33
C PHE A 27 -9.05 20.14 0.14
N CYS A 28 -9.08 19.38 -0.97
CA CYS A 28 -9.89 19.71 -2.14
C CYS A 28 -11.40 19.65 -1.85
N ALA A 29 -11.84 18.66 -1.08
CA ALA A 29 -13.26 18.53 -0.70
C ALA A 29 -13.74 19.72 0.13
N LEU A 30 -12.93 20.13 1.12
CA LEU A 30 -13.24 21.27 1.99
C LEU A 30 -13.22 22.61 1.22
N THR A 31 -12.26 22.80 0.31
CA THR A 31 -12.13 24.06 -0.45
C THR A 31 -13.15 24.20 -1.58
N SER A 32 -13.57 23.10 -2.20
CA SER A 32 -14.56 23.12 -3.29
C SER A 32 -16.02 23.14 -2.81
N GLY A 33 -16.26 22.92 -1.51
CA GLY A 33 -17.61 22.82 -0.96
C GLY A 33 -18.43 21.67 -1.55
N PHE A 34 -17.78 20.62 -2.05
CA PHE A 34 -18.40 19.47 -2.74
C PHE A 34 -19.12 19.79 -4.07
N ASN A 35 -18.97 21.01 -4.61
CA ASN A 35 -19.72 21.48 -5.78
C ASN A 35 -19.36 20.77 -7.10
N SER A 36 -18.17 20.16 -7.21
CA SER A 36 -17.66 19.57 -8.47
C SER A 36 -17.89 18.06 -8.63
N THR A 37 -17.85 17.29 -7.54
CA THR A 37 -17.87 15.81 -7.57
C THR A 37 -18.95 15.14 -6.73
N GLY A 38 -19.79 15.91 -6.04
CA GLY A 38 -20.85 15.39 -5.17
C GLY A 38 -20.31 14.66 -3.93
N PHE A 39 -21.03 14.76 -2.81
CA PHE A 39 -20.62 14.19 -1.52
C PHE A 39 -20.32 12.67 -1.60
N VAL A 40 -21.16 11.92 -2.32
CA VAL A 40 -21.02 10.46 -2.47
C VAL A 40 -19.70 10.09 -3.14
N GLY A 41 -19.28 10.83 -4.18
CA GLY A 41 -18.02 10.57 -4.88
C GLY A 41 -16.81 10.79 -3.98
N VAL A 42 -16.84 11.85 -3.16
CA VAL A 42 -15.77 12.13 -2.19
C VAL A 42 -15.68 11.06 -1.11
N VAL A 43 -16.81 10.63 -0.54
CA VAL A 43 -16.84 9.58 0.47
C VAL A 43 -16.33 8.25 -0.11
N PHE A 44 -16.70 7.92 -1.34
CA PHE A 44 -16.20 6.72 -2.01
C PHE A 44 -14.68 6.78 -2.23
N ALA A 45 -14.18 7.89 -2.78
CA ALA A 45 -12.74 8.10 -2.97
C ALA A 45 -11.97 8.03 -1.64
N PHE A 46 -12.52 8.62 -0.58
CA PHE A 46 -11.95 8.54 0.77
C PHE A 46 -11.85 7.10 1.26
N ALA A 47 -12.93 6.32 1.15
CA ALA A 47 -12.96 4.94 1.60
C ALA A 47 -11.92 4.07 0.86
N VAL A 48 -11.77 4.27 -0.45
CA VAL A 48 -10.77 3.56 -1.25
C VAL A 48 -9.35 3.94 -0.83
N LEU A 49 -9.03 5.23 -0.78
CA LEU A 49 -7.68 5.70 -0.41
C LEU A 49 -7.32 5.29 1.03
N PHE A 50 -8.26 5.41 1.97
CA PHE A 50 -8.07 4.97 3.34
C PHE A 50 -7.84 3.47 3.42
N GLY A 51 -8.64 2.67 2.71
CA GLY A 51 -8.47 1.22 2.64
C GLY A 51 -7.11 0.81 2.09
N LEU A 52 -6.65 1.45 1.01
CA LEU A 52 -5.32 1.21 0.43
C LEU A 52 -4.20 1.59 1.41
N ALA A 53 -4.28 2.75 2.05
CA ALA A 53 -3.33 3.17 3.07
C ALA A 53 -3.28 2.14 4.23
N TYR A 54 -4.45 1.73 4.72
CA TYR A 54 -4.56 0.77 5.81
C TYR A 54 -3.97 -0.60 5.46
N LEU A 55 -4.24 -1.11 4.24
CA LEU A 55 -3.66 -2.36 3.77
C LEU A 55 -2.13 -2.33 3.78
N HIS A 56 -1.54 -1.23 3.32
CA HIS A 56 -0.09 -1.06 3.30
C HIS A 56 0.50 -0.88 4.69
N TYR A 57 -0.15 -0.11 5.57
CA TYR A 57 0.23 0.01 6.98
C TYR A 57 0.24 -1.36 7.67
N LYS A 58 -0.84 -2.13 7.49
CA LYS A 58 -0.97 -3.44 8.10
C LYS A 58 0.06 -4.44 7.55
N ALA A 59 0.30 -4.42 6.24
CA ALA A 59 1.33 -5.25 5.61
C ALA A 59 2.73 -4.91 6.15
N ALA A 60 3.07 -3.63 6.32
CA ALA A 60 4.35 -3.20 6.88
C ALA A 60 4.56 -3.76 8.31
N ILE A 61 3.55 -3.65 9.18
CA ILE A 61 3.60 -4.19 10.55
C ILE A 61 3.76 -5.70 10.56
N GLU A 62 3.04 -6.42 9.70
CA GLU A 62 3.10 -7.88 9.68
C GLU A 62 4.41 -8.39 9.05
N VAL A 63 4.99 -7.65 8.10
CA VAL A 63 6.36 -7.88 7.60
C VAL A 63 7.39 -7.60 8.69
N GLU A 64 7.22 -6.56 9.50
CA GLU A 64 8.11 -6.27 10.63
C GLU A 64 8.14 -7.39 11.66
N LYS A 65 6.98 -8.01 11.92
CA LYS A 65 6.85 -9.19 12.78
C LYS A 65 7.36 -10.48 12.14
N GLY A 66 7.64 -10.48 10.84
CA GLY A 66 7.98 -11.68 10.08
C GLY A 66 6.85 -12.72 10.03
N SER A 67 5.59 -12.30 10.11
CA SER A 67 4.44 -13.21 10.21
C SER A 67 4.05 -13.82 8.86
N GLU A 68 3.48 -15.03 8.88
CA GLU A 68 2.92 -15.68 7.68
C GLU A 68 1.77 -14.86 7.06
N ILE A 69 1.04 -14.11 7.89
CA ILE A 69 0.03 -13.14 7.43
C ILE A 69 0.70 -12.03 6.61
N GLY A 70 1.84 -11.49 7.05
CA GLY A 70 2.61 -10.50 6.31
C GLY A 70 3.04 -11.03 4.95
N ARG A 71 3.47 -12.30 4.88
CA ARG A 71 3.85 -12.97 3.62
C ARG A 71 2.65 -13.11 2.68
N LEU A 72 1.51 -13.55 3.19
CA LEU A 72 0.27 -13.70 2.43
C LEU A 72 -0.24 -12.36 1.90
N MET A 73 -0.34 -11.34 2.76
CA MET A 73 -0.78 -9.99 2.39
C MET A 73 0.13 -9.40 1.32
N SER A 74 1.45 -9.47 1.51
CA SER A 74 2.42 -8.96 0.54
C SER A 74 2.30 -9.68 -0.81
N THR A 75 2.04 -10.98 -0.81
CA THR A 75 1.82 -11.75 -2.05
C THR A 75 0.56 -11.27 -2.79
N ILE A 76 -0.56 -11.14 -2.08
CA ILE A 76 -1.83 -10.65 -2.66
C ILE A 76 -1.66 -9.24 -3.21
N ILE A 77 -1.08 -8.32 -2.42
CA ILE A 77 -0.82 -6.95 -2.83
C ILE A 77 0.10 -6.91 -4.07
N GLY A 78 1.17 -7.70 -4.06
CA GLY A 78 2.10 -7.81 -5.18
C GLY A 78 1.39 -8.22 -6.48
N CYS A 79 0.52 -9.24 -6.43
CA CYS A 79 -0.27 -9.68 -7.57
C CYS A 79 -1.24 -8.60 -8.08
N LEU A 80 -1.93 -7.91 -7.17
CA LEU A 80 -2.85 -6.82 -7.54
C LEU A 80 -2.11 -5.67 -8.25
N PHE A 81 -0.91 -5.34 -7.78
CA PHE A 81 -0.08 -4.29 -8.38
C PHE A 81 0.35 -4.62 -9.81
N LEU A 82 0.47 -5.90 -10.19
CA LEU A 82 0.86 -6.29 -11.56
C LEU A 82 -0.10 -5.75 -12.64
N ILE A 83 -1.36 -5.48 -12.29
CA ILE A 83 -2.39 -4.95 -13.20
C ILE A 83 -2.15 -3.47 -13.54
N GLY A 84 -1.47 -2.71 -12.66
CA GLY A 84 -1.30 -1.26 -12.78
C GLY A 84 -0.17 -0.80 -13.72
N PHE A 85 0.00 -1.45 -14.87
CA PHE A 85 1.13 -1.21 -15.79
C PHE A 85 1.32 0.27 -16.17
N PRO A 86 2.58 0.78 -16.27
CA PRO A 86 3.84 0.09 -16.00
C PRO A 86 4.30 0.19 -14.54
N VAL A 87 3.94 1.28 -13.84
CA VAL A 87 4.44 1.60 -12.51
C VAL A 87 4.00 0.55 -11.48
N GLY A 88 2.72 0.18 -11.52
CA GLY A 88 2.19 -0.87 -10.66
C GLY A 88 2.91 -2.18 -10.86
N THR A 89 3.19 -2.56 -12.11
CA THR A 89 3.91 -3.79 -12.43
C THR A 89 5.32 -3.83 -11.83
N CYS A 90 6.08 -2.74 -11.93
CA CYS A 90 7.41 -2.65 -11.32
C CYS A 90 7.36 -2.83 -9.80
N ILE A 91 6.42 -2.16 -9.13
CA ILE A 91 6.23 -2.26 -7.67
C ILE A 91 5.77 -3.66 -7.28
N GLY A 92 4.83 -4.24 -8.03
CA GLY A 92 4.30 -5.58 -7.80
C GLY A 92 5.39 -6.65 -7.92
N LEU A 93 6.22 -6.57 -8.96
CA LEU A 93 7.38 -7.44 -9.11
C LEU A 93 8.38 -7.27 -7.96
N LEU A 94 8.68 -6.04 -7.54
CA LEU A 94 9.55 -5.78 -6.40
C LEU A 94 9.02 -6.47 -5.13
N ILE A 95 7.74 -6.32 -4.82
CA ILE A 95 7.09 -6.97 -3.67
C ILE A 95 7.21 -8.49 -3.78
N LEU A 96 6.79 -9.08 -4.90
CA LEU A 96 6.78 -10.52 -5.11
C LEU A 96 8.19 -11.12 -5.04
N LEU A 97 9.20 -10.46 -5.61
CA LEU A 97 10.58 -10.93 -5.60
C LEU A 97 11.17 -10.96 -4.17
N ASN A 98 10.75 -10.04 -3.31
CA ASN A 98 11.18 -9.94 -1.91
C ASN A 98 10.35 -10.80 -0.96
N VAL A 99 9.15 -11.26 -1.36
CA VAL A 99 8.32 -12.17 -0.57
C VAL A 99 8.70 -13.65 -0.73
N ARG A 100 9.47 -14.00 -1.76
CA ARG A 100 9.91 -15.38 -2.04
C ARG A 100 10.60 -15.99 -0.83
N LYS A 101 10.43 -17.31 -0.62
CA LYS A 101 11.03 -18.05 0.52
C LYS A 101 12.51 -17.76 0.74
N ALA A 102 13.29 -17.63 -0.33
CA ALA A 102 14.72 -17.34 -0.26
C ALA A 102 15.07 -15.93 0.28
N LYS A 103 14.13 -14.97 0.22
CA LYS A 103 14.29 -13.59 0.68
C LYS A 103 13.39 -13.21 1.86
N TRP A 104 12.46 -14.09 2.24
CA TRP A 104 11.55 -13.82 3.35
C TRP A 104 12.30 -13.82 4.67
N GLN A 105 12.47 -12.63 5.26
CA GLN A 105 13.19 -12.41 6.53
C GLN A 105 14.61 -13.02 6.55
N ALA A 106 15.20 -13.22 5.37
CA ALA A 106 16.57 -13.65 5.21
C ALA A 106 17.50 -12.47 5.52
N ALA A 107 18.71 -12.76 6.00
CA ALA A 107 19.73 -11.74 6.12
C ALA A 107 20.07 -11.20 4.72
N ASP A 108 19.91 -9.90 4.51
CA ASP A 108 20.39 -9.20 3.31
C ASP A 108 21.92 -9.20 3.29
#